data_AF-A0A534G5S5-F1
#
_entry.id   AF-A0A534G5S5-F1
#
_cell.length_a   1.000
_cell.length_b   1.000
_cell.length_c   1.000
_cell.angle_alpha   90.00
_cell.angle_beta   90.00
_cell.angle_gamma   90.00
#
_symmetry.space_group_name_H-M   'P 1'
#
loop_
_entity.id
_entity.type
_entity.pdbx_description
1 polymer ?
#
loop_
_entity_poly.entity_id
_entity_poly.type
_entity_poly.pdbx_seq_one_letter_code
_entity_poly.pdbx_strand_id
1 'polypeptide(L)'
;MTRAAGGAPLAPGHEELGFTDAAWNVWPFNAYARAYGNWASWWKQALTPAAAAADPALSRVNFAGRLLLEAASPANFLYTNPELLERTAAESGQNLIRGLKNWLEDAQRVVRGGRVAGTEHFEVGKDVAVTPGKVVFRNRLIELLQYAPQTPDVYAEPILITPAWIMKYYILDLSPRNSLVRYLVEQGHTVFMISWKNPDAADRELGLDDYLQLGFLDALAEVRRLIPRQKVHAVGYCIGGTLLAIAAAALAGAGDEPFASLTLLAAQTDFSEPGELSVFITPNQVAMLEALMHESGVLESERMGAAFALLRSRDLLWGPAVDQYVRGERPQLNDLMAWNADGTRMPWRMHSEYLERLYLRNELARGEFTVKGEPVRLSALGAPLFVVGTETDHVAPWR
;
A
#
# COMPACT_ATOMS: atom_id res chain seq x y z
N MET A 1 31.51 21.09 -23.69
CA MET A 1 31.62 22.41 -23.04
C MET A 1 31.11 23.56 -23.93
N THR A 2 31.43 23.60 -25.22
CA THR A 2 31.01 24.66 -26.16
C THR A 2 29.50 24.87 -26.27
N ARG A 3 28.69 23.79 -26.25
CA ARG A 3 27.21 23.88 -26.26
C ARG A 3 26.60 24.37 -24.94
N ALA A 4 27.25 24.09 -23.81
CA ALA A 4 26.78 24.52 -22.48
C ALA A 4 27.10 26.00 -22.25
N ALA A 5 28.28 26.47 -22.68
CA ALA A 5 28.63 27.89 -22.66
C ALA A 5 27.76 28.74 -23.60
N GLY A 6 27.16 28.13 -24.64
CA GLY A 6 26.32 28.82 -25.62
C GLY A 6 24.83 28.95 -25.25
N GLY A 7 24.40 28.52 -24.06
CA GLY A 7 23.00 28.67 -23.60
C GLY A 7 21.96 27.86 -24.40
N ALA A 8 22.40 26.86 -25.18
CA ALA A 8 21.48 26.04 -25.95
C ALA A 8 20.53 25.27 -25.02
N PRO A 9 19.26 25.08 -25.39
CA PRO A 9 18.31 24.30 -24.61
C PRO A 9 18.79 22.86 -24.36
N LEU A 10 18.39 22.29 -23.23
CA LEU A 10 18.55 20.88 -22.94
C LEU A 10 17.82 20.03 -23.99
N ALA A 11 18.36 18.85 -24.28
CA ALA A 11 17.72 17.94 -25.22
C ALA A 11 16.43 17.35 -24.62
N PRO A 12 15.45 16.95 -25.45
CA PRO A 12 14.25 16.25 -24.98
C PRO A 12 14.60 15.06 -24.07
N GLY A 13 13.78 14.82 -23.03
CA GLY A 13 14.00 13.76 -22.03
C GLY A 13 14.77 14.19 -20.78
N HIS A 14 15.29 15.43 -20.70
CA HIS A 14 15.86 15.97 -19.45
C HIS A 14 14.78 16.33 -18.42
N GLU A 15 13.55 16.58 -18.86
CA GLU A 15 12.37 16.78 -18.00
C GLU A 15 12.09 15.52 -17.17
N GLU A 16 12.18 14.34 -17.80
CA GLU A 16 12.08 13.04 -17.14
C GLU A 16 13.21 12.78 -16.14
N LEU A 17 14.27 13.62 -16.11
CA LEU A 17 15.37 13.58 -15.14
C LEU A 17 15.23 14.64 -14.03
N GLY A 18 14.19 15.47 -14.09
CA GLY A 18 13.86 16.47 -13.06
C GLY A 18 14.35 17.87 -13.37
N PHE A 19 14.76 18.13 -14.61
CA PHE A 19 15.22 19.44 -15.06
C PHE A 19 14.12 20.12 -15.88
N THR A 20 13.05 20.53 -15.21
CA THR A 20 11.85 21.08 -15.85
C THR A 20 11.87 22.61 -15.97
N ASP A 21 12.57 23.30 -15.07
CA ASP A 21 12.63 24.77 -15.05
C ASP A 21 13.58 25.34 -16.13
N ALA A 22 13.24 26.50 -16.68
CA ALA A 22 14.06 27.19 -17.68
C ALA A 22 15.47 27.55 -17.17
N ALA A 23 15.64 27.77 -15.85
CA ALA A 23 16.91 28.06 -15.21
C ALA A 23 17.95 26.94 -15.39
N TRP A 24 17.52 25.70 -15.63
CA TRP A 24 18.42 24.60 -15.98
C TRP A 24 19.11 24.75 -17.34
N ASN A 25 18.66 25.69 -18.19
CA ASN A 25 19.32 26.00 -19.46
C ASN A 25 20.45 27.05 -19.33
N VAL A 26 20.62 27.63 -18.14
CA VAL A 26 21.61 28.68 -17.86
C VAL A 26 22.93 28.08 -17.37
N TRP A 27 24.06 28.69 -17.74
CA TRP A 27 25.37 28.29 -17.22
C TRP A 27 25.52 28.69 -15.73
N PRO A 28 26.06 27.83 -14.85
CA PRO A 28 26.66 26.51 -15.12
C PRO A 28 25.68 25.32 -15.02
N PHE A 29 24.43 25.53 -14.64
CA PHE A 29 23.45 24.47 -14.37
C PHE A 29 23.18 23.57 -15.59
N ASN A 30 23.18 24.16 -16.78
CA ASN A 30 23.04 23.40 -18.02
C ASN A 30 24.19 22.42 -18.27
N ALA A 31 25.39 22.68 -17.74
CA ALA A 31 26.52 21.78 -17.83
C ALA A 31 26.32 20.56 -16.91
N TYR A 32 25.81 20.79 -15.69
CA TYR A 32 25.47 19.73 -14.75
C TYR A 32 24.34 18.84 -15.29
N ALA A 33 23.24 19.46 -15.75
CA ALA A 33 22.10 18.73 -16.32
C ALA A 33 22.51 17.88 -17.54
N ARG A 34 23.32 18.44 -18.46
CA ARG A 34 23.84 17.69 -19.63
C ARG A 34 24.79 16.57 -19.23
N ALA A 35 25.71 16.82 -18.30
CA ALA A 35 26.65 15.81 -17.84
C ALA A 35 25.91 14.62 -17.20
N TYR A 36 24.95 14.93 -16.34
CA TYR A 36 24.09 13.93 -15.71
C TYR A 36 23.22 13.18 -16.73
N GLY A 37 22.57 13.88 -17.66
CA GLY A 37 21.76 13.26 -18.71
C GLY A 37 22.56 12.31 -19.60
N ASN A 38 23.80 12.67 -19.93
CA ASN A 38 24.70 11.79 -20.66
C ASN A 38 25.07 10.54 -19.85
N TRP A 39 25.36 10.68 -18.55
CA TRP A 39 25.65 9.55 -17.67
C TRP A 39 24.45 8.63 -17.50
N ALA A 40 23.25 9.18 -17.26
CA ALA A 40 22.02 8.42 -17.16
C ALA A 40 21.71 7.66 -18.47
N SER A 41 21.87 8.33 -19.62
CA SER A 41 21.70 7.69 -20.92
C SER A 41 22.74 6.60 -21.19
N TRP A 42 24.01 6.85 -20.85
CA TRP A 42 25.06 5.85 -21.01
C TRP A 42 24.79 4.62 -20.14
N TRP A 43 24.41 4.82 -18.88
CA TRP A 43 24.07 3.72 -17.97
C TRP A 43 22.90 2.88 -18.50
N LYS A 44 21.84 3.55 -18.98
CA LYS A 44 20.67 2.90 -19.61
C LYS A 44 21.04 2.10 -20.85
N GLN A 45 22.02 2.56 -21.63
CA GLN A 45 22.51 1.85 -22.83
C GLN A 45 23.47 0.71 -22.48
N ALA A 46 24.33 0.88 -21.48
CA ALA A 46 25.31 -0.12 -21.05
C ALA A 46 24.65 -1.35 -20.42
N LEU A 47 23.47 -1.20 -19.82
CA LEU A 47 22.71 -2.26 -19.14
C LEU A 47 21.36 -2.46 -19.83
N THR A 48 21.40 -2.89 -21.10
CA THR A 48 20.18 -3.10 -21.89
C THR A 48 19.19 -4.01 -21.14
N PRO A 49 17.87 -3.70 -21.19
CA PRO A 49 16.84 -4.48 -20.48
C PRO A 49 16.90 -5.98 -20.79
N ALA A 50 17.27 -6.35 -22.03
CA ALA A 50 17.42 -7.74 -22.45
C ALA A 50 18.60 -8.48 -21.78
N ALA A 51 19.72 -7.79 -21.52
CA ALA A 51 20.89 -8.38 -20.87
C ALA A 51 20.68 -8.50 -19.35
N ALA A 52 20.03 -7.50 -18.72
CA ALA A 52 19.72 -7.52 -17.30
C ALA A 52 18.59 -8.51 -16.95
N ALA A 53 17.63 -8.75 -17.85
CA ALA A 53 16.56 -9.72 -17.65
C ALA A 53 17.04 -11.18 -17.73
N ALA A 54 18.15 -11.44 -18.42
CA ALA A 54 18.70 -12.79 -18.59
C ALA A 54 19.64 -13.23 -17.44
N ASP A 55 20.17 -12.29 -16.64
CA ASP A 55 21.15 -12.57 -15.58
C ASP A 55 20.81 -11.84 -14.25
N PRO A 56 20.51 -12.58 -13.18
CA PRO A 56 20.23 -12.03 -11.85
C PRO A 56 21.36 -11.17 -11.23
N ALA A 57 22.63 -11.40 -11.61
CA ALA A 57 23.75 -10.57 -11.16
C ALA A 57 23.75 -9.21 -11.87
N LEU A 58 23.50 -9.17 -13.19
CA LEU A 58 23.38 -7.93 -13.95
C LEU A 58 22.18 -7.10 -13.52
N SER A 59 21.05 -7.74 -13.19
CA SER A 59 19.88 -7.06 -12.63
C SER A 59 20.19 -6.31 -11.32
N ARG A 60 20.94 -6.94 -10.40
CA ARG A 60 21.36 -6.31 -9.14
C ARG A 60 22.30 -5.13 -9.36
N VAL A 61 23.26 -5.25 -10.27
CA VAL A 61 24.16 -4.15 -10.63
C VAL A 61 23.39 -2.99 -11.25
N ASN A 62 22.43 -3.29 -12.13
CA ASN A 62 21.59 -2.27 -12.73
C ASN A 62 20.74 -1.51 -11.69
N PHE A 63 20.13 -2.24 -10.76
CA PHE A 63 19.36 -1.64 -9.65
C PHE A 63 20.24 -0.76 -8.76
N ALA A 64 21.39 -1.26 -8.29
CA ALA A 64 22.32 -0.50 -7.45
C ALA A 64 22.84 0.75 -8.18
N GLY A 65 23.14 0.64 -9.47
CA GLY A 65 23.57 1.77 -10.28
C GLY A 65 22.49 2.83 -10.48
N ARG A 66 21.23 2.41 -10.67
CA ARG A 66 20.10 3.34 -10.73
C ARG A 66 19.95 4.13 -9.42
N LEU A 67 20.06 3.45 -8.27
CA LEU A 67 20.04 4.12 -6.96
C LEU A 67 21.17 5.14 -6.81
N LEU A 68 22.38 4.78 -7.24
CA LEU A 68 23.53 5.69 -7.20
C LEU A 68 23.37 6.88 -8.16
N LEU A 69 22.82 6.66 -9.35
CA LEU A 69 22.52 7.74 -10.30
C LEU A 69 21.46 8.69 -9.72
N GLU A 70 20.35 8.16 -9.21
CA GLU A 70 19.29 8.96 -8.60
C GLU A 70 19.81 9.76 -7.40
N ALA A 71 20.71 9.18 -6.59
CA ALA A 71 21.37 9.86 -5.48
C ALA A 71 22.33 10.99 -5.94
N ALA A 72 23.04 10.78 -7.04
CA ALA A 72 24.00 11.73 -7.59
C ALA A 72 23.36 12.83 -8.45
N SER A 73 22.03 12.88 -8.54
CA SER A 73 21.33 13.89 -9.34
C SER A 73 21.67 15.32 -8.86
N PRO A 74 22.08 16.24 -9.76
CA PRO A 74 22.31 17.65 -9.44
C PRO A 74 21.08 18.35 -8.85
N ALA A 75 19.87 17.84 -9.13
CA ALA A 75 18.64 18.40 -8.58
C ALA A 75 18.52 18.19 -7.06
N ASN A 76 19.26 17.25 -6.47
CA ASN A 76 19.16 16.92 -5.05
C ASN A 76 19.94 17.88 -4.13
N PHE A 77 20.84 18.69 -4.68
CA PHE A 77 21.77 19.49 -3.89
C PHE A 77 21.57 20.99 -4.11
N LEU A 78 21.57 21.76 -3.02
CA LEU A 78 21.38 23.22 -3.04
C LEU A 78 22.32 23.92 -4.04
N TYR A 79 23.61 23.61 -4.01
CA TYR A 79 24.62 24.33 -4.81
C TYR A 79 24.56 24.04 -6.32
N THR A 80 23.90 22.96 -6.73
CA THR A 80 23.82 22.54 -8.14
C THR A 80 22.41 22.67 -8.70
N ASN A 81 21.43 23.08 -7.89
CA ASN A 81 20.05 23.25 -8.28
C ASN A 81 19.67 24.74 -8.35
N PRO A 82 19.41 25.30 -9.56
CA PRO A 82 19.09 26.71 -9.72
C PRO A 82 17.79 27.11 -9.02
N GLU A 83 16.78 26.25 -9.03
CA GLU A 83 15.48 26.54 -8.39
C GLU A 83 15.64 26.68 -6.87
N LEU A 84 16.46 25.82 -6.25
CA LEU A 84 16.73 25.89 -4.82
C LEU A 84 17.54 27.13 -4.47
N LEU A 85 18.50 27.54 -5.29
CA LEU A 85 19.28 28.76 -5.09
C LEU A 85 18.41 30.01 -5.22
N GLU A 86 17.59 30.09 -6.27
CA GLU A 86 16.68 31.21 -6.50
C GLU A 86 15.68 31.34 -5.34
N ARG A 87 15.07 30.23 -4.93
CA ARG A 87 14.16 30.21 -3.78
C ARG A 87 14.86 30.60 -2.49
N THR A 88 16.05 30.08 -2.24
CA THR A 88 16.84 30.42 -1.04
C THR A 88 17.17 31.90 -1.01
N ALA A 89 17.50 32.51 -2.16
CA ALA A 89 17.71 33.94 -2.27
C ALA A 89 16.41 34.73 -2.04
N ALA A 90 15.31 34.32 -2.69
CA ALA A 90 14.00 34.95 -2.57
C ALA A 90 13.47 34.93 -1.12
N GLU A 91 13.71 33.84 -0.40
CA GLU A 91 13.31 33.67 1.00
C GLU A 91 14.39 34.10 2.01
N SER A 92 15.52 34.69 1.56
CA SER A 92 16.65 35.06 2.43
C SER A 92 17.10 33.93 3.36
N GLY A 93 17.11 32.68 2.86
CA GLY A 93 17.54 31.48 3.58
C GLY A 93 16.52 30.89 4.56
N GLN A 94 15.30 31.45 4.68
CA GLN A 94 14.28 30.95 5.62
C GLN A 94 13.86 29.51 5.32
N ASN A 95 13.87 29.09 4.05
CA ASN A 95 13.64 27.70 3.64
C ASN A 95 14.62 26.72 4.30
N LEU A 96 15.90 27.07 4.39
CA LEU A 96 16.92 26.23 5.00
C LEU A 96 16.76 26.14 6.52
N ILE A 97 16.35 27.24 7.16
CA ILE A 97 16.06 27.24 8.61
C ILE A 97 14.87 26.31 8.91
N ARG A 98 13.79 26.40 8.12
CA ARG A 98 12.66 25.47 8.23
C ARG A 98 13.08 24.02 7.97
N GLY A 99 13.90 23.80 6.94
CA GLY A 99 14.42 22.47 6.61
C GLY A 99 15.28 21.84 7.70
N LEU A 100 16.17 22.62 8.33
CA LEU A 100 16.97 22.17 9.47
C LEU A 100 16.08 21.85 10.67
N LYS A 101 15.06 22.67 10.95
CA LYS A 101 14.08 22.39 12.01
C LYS A 101 13.35 21.06 11.75
N ASN A 102 12.89 20.84 10.50
CA ASN A 102 12.27 19.59 10.11
C ASN A 102 13.20 18.40 10.36
N TRP A 103 14.45 18.49 9.90
CA TRP A 103 15.46 17.43 10.09
C TRP A 103 15.73 17.12 11.56
N LEU A 104 15.87 18.15 12.41
CA LEU A 104 16.08 17.97 13.85
C LEU A 104 14.89 17.26 14.51
N GLU A 105 13.67 17.65 14.15
CA GLU A 105 12.45 17.00 14.66
C GLU A 105 12.37 15.53 14.25
N ASP A 106 12.66 15.22 12.99
CA ASP A 106 12.61 13.85 12.47
C ASP A 106 13.72 12.98 13.09
N ALA A 107 14.95 13.51 13.21
CA ALA A 107 16.04 12.82 13.89
C ALA A 107 15.71 12.53 15.36
N GLN A 108 15.11 13.48 16.07
CA GLN A 108 14.64 13.27 17.44
C GLN A 108 13.55 12.19 17.53
N ARG A 109 12.62 12.17 16.57
CA ARG A 109 11.56 11.15 16.52
C ARG A 109 12.13 9.76 16.26
N VAL A 110 13.04 9.61 15.28
CA VAL A 110 13.70 8.32 14.99
C VAL A 110 14.42 7.78 16.23
N VAL A 111 15.21 8.62 16.92
CA VAL A 111 15.91 8.21 18.15
C VAL A 111 14.95 7.78 19.27
N ARG A 112 13.74 8.36 19.31
CA ARG A 112 12.71 8.05 20.32
C ARG A 112 11.76 6.92 19.89
N GLY A 113 11.95 6.32 18.70
CA GLY A 113 11.00 5.37 18.12
C GLY A 113 9.63 6.01 17.83
N GLY A 114 9.60 7.32 17.63
CA GLY A 114 8.39 8.10 17.34
C GLY A 114 7.92 7.95 15.90
N ARG A 115 6.61 8.14 15.70
CA ARG A 115 5.95 8.09 14.39
C ARG A 115 6.24 9.34 13.55
N VAL A 116 5.97 9.26 12.25
CA VAL A 116 6.09 10.36 11.29
C VAL A 116 5.43 11.64 11.82
N ALA A 117 6.09 12.78 11.68
CA ALA A 117 5.59 14.07 12.17
C ALA A 117 4.23 14.44 11.59
N GLY A 118 3.27 14.77 12.47
CA GLY A 118 1.89 15.12 12.14
C GLY A 118 0.90 13.96 12.27
N THR A 119 1.36 12.71 12.40
CA THR A 119 0.49 11.56 12.70
C THR A 119 -0.17 11.66 14.07
N GLU A 120 0.41 12.45 14.99
CA GLU A 120 -0.17 12.77 16.30
C GLU A 120 -1.52 13.51 16.23
N HIS A 121 -1.87 14.09 15.08
CA HIS A 121 -3.17 14.76 14.86
C HIS A 121 -4.27 13.79 14.41
N PHE A 122 -3.94 12.50 14.24
CA PHE A 122 -4.85 11.47 13.74
C PHE A 122 -4.87 10.29 14.72
N GLU A 123 -5.24 10.55 15.97
CA GLU A 123 -5.31 9.50 16.99
C GLU A 123 -6.52 8.58 16.73
N VAL A 124 -6.25 7.29 16.53
CA VAL A 124 -7.28 6.27 16.30
C VAL A 124 -8.20 6.17 17.51
N GLY A 125 -9.51 6.32 17.27
CA GLY A 125 -10.55 6.37 18.29
C GLY A 125 -10.83 7.77 18.85
N LYS A 126 -10.10 8.82 18.43
CA LYS A 126 -10.38 10.22 18.78
C LYS A 126 -10.57 11.13 17.57
N ASP A 127 -9.71 11.02 16.57
CA ASP A 127 -9.73 11.84 15.35
C ASP A 127 -10.15 11.03 14.11
N VAL A 128 -9.72 9.77 14.04
CA VAL A 128 -10.05 8.80 12.98
C VAL A 128 -10.61 7.50 13.59
N ALA A 129 -11.37 6.71 12.84
CA ALA A 129 -12.07 5.52 13.35
C ALA A 129 -13.00 5.83 14.54
N VAL A 130 -13.74 6.93 14.41
CA VAL A 130 -14.57 7.50 15.49
C VAL A 130 -16.05 7.17 15.37
N THR A 131 -16.45 6.34 14.39
CA THR A 131 -17.84 5.92 14.28
C THR A 131 -18.20 5.09 15.52
N PRO A 132 -19.23 5.50 16.30
CA PRO A 132 -19.54 4.82 17.56
C PRO A 132 -19.84 3.33 17.33
N GLY A 133 -19.25 2.48 18.16
CA GLY A 133 -19.39 1.03 18.05
C GLY A 133 -18.81 0.31 19.25
N LYS A 134 -18.86 -1.02 19.22
CA LYS A 134 -18.30 -1.89 20.26
C LYS A 134 -17.74 -3.18 19.66
N VAL A 135 -16.74 -3.75 20.32
CA VAL A 135 -16.31 -5.12 20.05
C VAL A 135 -17.39 -6.07 20.56
N VAL A 136 -17.97 -6.88 19.67
CA VAL A 136 -18.99 -7.89 20.03
C VAL A 136 -18.44 -9.30 20.08
N PHE A 137 -17.31 -9.54 19.44
CA PHE A 137 -16.61 -10.81 19.47
C PHE A 137 -15.10 -10.59 19.33
N ARG A 138 -14.32 -11.47 19.95
CA ARG A 138 -12.86 -11.47 19.87
C ARG A 138 -12.36 -12.90 19.93
N ASN A 139 -11.44 -13.25 19.04
CA ASN A 139 -10.65 -14.47 19.13
C ASN A 139 -9.16 -14.13 19.05
N ARG A 140 -8.31 -15.12 18.74
CA ARG A 140 -6.86 -14.91 18.66
C ARG A 140 -6.39 -14.06 17.47
N LEU A 141 -7.23 -13.87 16.44
CA LEU A 141 -6.87 -13.21 15.18
C LEU A 141 -7.67 -11.94 14.92
N ILE A 142 -8.92 -11.85 15.37
CA ILE A 142 -9.80 -10.72 15.07
C ILE A 142 -10.53 -10.20 16.30
N GLU A 143 -10.89 -8.93 16.18
CA GLU A 143 -12.05 -8.34 16.86
C GLU A 143 -13.14 -8.08 15.83
N LEU A 144 -14.38 -8.43 16.15
CA LEU A 144 -15.55 -8.06 15.36
C LEU A 144 -16.19 -6.83 15.98
N LEU A 145 -16.18 -5.73 15.23
CA LEU A 145 -16.84 -4.48 15.60
C LEU A 145 -18.30 -4.52 15.14
N GLN A 146 -19.22 -4.12 16.02
CA GLN A 146 -20.59 -3.75 15.66
C GLN A 146 -20.75 -2.25 15.89
N TYR A 147 -21.14 -1.52 14.85
CA TYR A 147 -21.37 -0.08 14.94
C TYR A 147 -22.77 0.23 15.50
N ALA A 148 -22.87 1.34 16.24
CA ALA A 148 -24.13 1.80 16.79
C ALA A 148 -25.01 2.35 15.65
N PRO A 149 -26.32 2.02 15.64
CA PRO A 149 -27.24 2.55 14.65
C PRO A 149 -27.39 4.07 14.80
N GLN A 150 -27.53 4.79 13.68
CA GLN A 150 -27.78 6.24 13.65
C GLN A 150 -29.19 6.60 13.15
N THR A 151 -30.05 5.59 12.98
CA THR A 151 -31.44 5.70 12.57
C THR A 151 -32.35 4.97 13.58
N PRO A 152 -33.64 5.34 13.69
CA PRO A 152 -34.59 4.62 14.54
C PRO A 152 -34.83 3.18 14.10
N ASP A 153 -34.90 2.96 12.78
CA ASP A 153 -35.11 1.67 12.14
C ASP A 153 -33.93 1.34 11.22
N VAL A 154 -33.64 0.05 11.04
CA VAL A 154 -32.56 -0.45 10.20
C VAL A 154 -33.04 -1.57 9.27
N TYR A 155 -32.31 -1.80 8.17
CA TYR A 155 -32.51 -2.97 7.31
C TYR A 155 -32.31 -4.28 8.08
N ALA A 156 -33.06 -5.32 7.71
CA ALA A 156 -33.03 -6.61 8.37
C ALA A 156 -31.71 -7.36 8.13
N GLU A 157 -31.21 -7.34 6.89
CA GLU A 157 -29.93 -7.92 6.50
C GLU A 157 -28.76 -7.02 6.94
N PRO A 158 -27.82 -7.52 7.76
CA PRO A 158 -26.65 -6.76 8.16
C PRO A 158 -25.58 -6.74 7.06
N ILE A 159 -24.67 -5.77 7.18
CA ILE A 159 -23.45 -5.69 6.39
C ILE A 159 -22.27 -6.25 7.21
N LEU A 160 -21.48 -7.15 6.63
CA LEU A 160 -20.20 -7.62 7.18
C LEU A 160 -19.04 -7.20 6.29
N ILE A 161 -18.16 -6.34 6.82
CA ILE A 161 -17.01 -5.80 6.10
C ILE A 161 -15.73 -6.56 6.49
N THR A 162 -15.02 -7.03 5.46
CA THR A 162 -13.73 -7.74 5.53
C THR A 162 -12.65 -6.87 4.90
N PRO A 163 -11.96 -6.03 5.69
CA PRO A 163 -10.90 -5.16 5.18
C PRO A 163 -9.63 -5.95 4.91
N ALA A 164 -8.69 -5.32 4.21
CA ALA A 164 -7.31 -5.79 4.14
C ALA A 164 -6.64 -5.81 5.52
N TRP A 165 -5.63 -6.67 5.68
CA TRP A 165 -4.80 -6.75 6.89
C TRP A 165 -3.32 -6.37 6.65
N ILE A 166 -2.97 -5.96 5.43
CA ILE A 166 -1.67 -5.34 5.10
C ILE A 166 -1.56 -3.97 5.77
N MET A 167 -2.71 -3.30 5.93
CA MET A 167 -2.90 -2.04 6.63
C MET A 167 -4.12 -2.19 7.55
N LYS A 168 -4.35 -1.23 8.45
CA LYS A 168 -5.47 -1.29 9.39
C LYS A 168 -6.81 -1.02 8.72
N TYR A 169 -7.87 -1.56 9.33
CA TYR A 169 -9.24 -1.50 8.81
C TYR A 169 -9.79 -0.09 8.59
N TYR A 170 -9.27 0.90 9.32
CA TYR A 170 -9.89 2.23 9.41
C TYR A 170 -9.71 3.10 8.15
N ILE A 171 -9.12 2.57 7.06
CA ILE A 171 -9.31 3.16 5.73
C ILE A 171 -10.79 3.27 5.34
N LEU A 172 -11.62 2.33 5.82
CA LEU A 172 -13.07 2.33 5.60
C LEU A 172 -13.83 3.15 6.65
N ASP A 173 -13.14 3.66 7.66
CA ASP A 173 -13.67 4.49 8.75
C ASP A 173 -12.65 5.57 9.15
N LEU A 174 -12.22 6.39 8.18
CA LEU A 174 -11.19 7.42 8.38
C LEU A 174 -11.73 8.57 9.27
N SER A 175 -11.80 9.79 8.73
CA SER A 175 -12.41 10.92 9.41
C SER A 175 -13.93 10.87 9.25
N PRO A 176 -14.70 11.58 10.10
CA PRO A 176 -16.16 11.64 9.98
C PRO A 176 -16.68 12.05 8.59
N ARG A 177 -15.89 12.79 7.80
CA ARG A 177 -16.28 13.29 6.47
C ARG A 177 -16.10 12.29 5.32
N ASN A 178 -15.34 11.22 5.53
CA ASN A 178 -14.96 10.25 4.50
C ASN A 178 -14.97 8.80 5.03
N SER A 179 -15.82 8.53 6.02
CA SER A 179 -16.05 7.20 6.56
C SER A 179 -17.18 6.49 5.81
N LEU A 180 -16.86 5.36 5.17
CA LEU A 180 -17.84 4.46 4.56
C LEU A 180 -18.75 3.84 5.62
N VAL A 181 -18.17 3.43 6.74
CA VAL A 181 -18.93 2.84 7.85
C VAL A 181 -19.97 3.82 8.37
N ARG A 182 -19.57 5.07 8.64
CA ARG A 182 -20.46 6.13 9.09
C ARG A 182 -21.61 6.33 8.11
N TYR A 183 -21.28 6.43 6.82
CA TYR A 183 -22.28 6.58 5.77
C TYR A 183 -23.30 5.42 5.81
N LEU A 184 -22.84 4.17 5.91
CA LEU A 184 -23.72 3.00 5.93
C LEU A 184 -24.65 2.96 7.16
N VAL A 185 -24.15 3.31 8.35
CA VAL A 185 -25.02 3.35 9.55
C VAL A 185 -26.00 4.52 9.52
N GLU A 186 -25.64 5.64 8.89
CA GLU A 186 -26.55 6.77 8.63
C GLU A 186 -27.62 6.43 7.57
N GLN A 187 -27.33 5.52 6.65
CA GLN A 187 -28.32 4.96 5.70
C GLN A 187 -29.20 3.86 6.32
N GLY A 188 -29.03 3.55 7.60
CA GLY A 188 -29.87 2.57 8.30
C GLY A 188 -29.44 1.12 8.13
N HIS A 189 -28.17 0.83 7.82
CA HIS A 189 -27.66 -0.53 7.88
C HIS A 189 -27.10 -0.87 9.27
N THR A 190 -27.31 -2.11 9.71
CA THR A 190 -26.49 -2.68 10.79
C THR A 190 -25.15 -3.11 10.21
N VAL A 191 -24.06 -2.48 10.65
CA VAL A 191 -22.72 -2.70 10.08
C VAL A 191 -21.82 -3.42 11.08
N PHE A 192 -21.18 -4.48 10.61
CA PHE A 192 -20.09 -5.16 11.28
C PHE A 192 -18.80 -5.03 10.47
N MET A 193 -17.66 -4.91 11.15
CA MET A 193 -16.36 -4.90 10.48
C MET A 193 -15.34 -5.70 11.26
N ILE A 194 -14.54 -6.48 10.53
CA ILE A 194 -13.41 -7.24 11.08
C ILE A 194 -12.24 -6.28 11.32
N SER A 195 -11.73 -6.25 12.55
CA SER A 195 -10.47 -5.62 12.93
C SER A 195 -9.42 -6.70 13.16
N TRP A 196 -8.45 -6.79 12.26
CA TRP A 196 -7.39 -7.80 12.31
C TRP A 196 -6.34 -7.48 13.37
N LYS A 197 -5.88 -8.50 14.10
CA LYS A 197 -4.71 -8.43 14.99
C LYS A 197 -3.48 -8.06 14.17
N ASN A 198 -2.69 -7.09 14.64
CA ASN A 198 -1.34 -6.89 14.12
C ASN A 198 -0.42 -8.01 14.68
N PRO A 199 0.02 -8.96 13.85
CA PRO A 199 0.69 -10.17 14.32
C PRO A 199 2.06 -9.86 14.94
N ASP A 200 2.59 -10.78 15.73
CA ASP A 200 3.99 -10.75 16.20
C ASP A 200 4.73 -12.04 15.79
N ALA A 201 5.99 -12.18 16.20
CA ALA A 201 6.81 -13.34 15.83
C ALA A 201 6.20 -14.69 16.26
N ALA A 202 5.35 -14.72 17.29
CA ALA A 202 4.66 -15.94 17.73
C ALA A 202 3.53 -16.34 16.78
N ASP A 203 3.03 -15.41 15.98
CA ASP A 203 1.98 -15.65 14.98
C ASP A 203 2.54 -16.11 13.62
N ARG A 204 3.85 -16.36 13.49
CA ARG A 204 4.53 -16.65 12.21
C ARG A 204 3.90 -17.77 11.37
N GLU A 205 3.28 -18.74 12.03
CA GLU A 205 2.66 -19.93 11.41
C GLU A 205 1.18 -19.73 11.06
N LEU A 206 0.62 -18.54 11.27
CA LEU A 206 -0.70 -18.20 10.73
C LEU A 206 -0.65 -18.21 9.20
N GLY A 207 -1.46 -19.06 8.57
CA GLY A 207 -1.61 -19.15 7.11
C GLY A 207 -2.92 -18.54 6.60
N LEU A 208 -3.15 -18.60 5.28
CA LEU A 208 -4.40 -18.15 4.66
C LEU A 208 -5.62 -18.87 5.23
N ASP A 209 -5.50 -20.16 5.53
CA ASP A 209 -6.58 -20.94 6.14
C ASP A 209 -6.96 -20.43 7.55
N ASP A 210 -6.00 -19.93 8.34
CA ASP A 210 -6.30 -19.33 9.64
C ASP A 210 -7.07 -18.03 9.48
N TYR A 211 -6.69 -17.18 8.52
CA TYR A 211 -7.42 -15.95 8.21
C TYR A 211 -8.84 -16.23 7.69
N LEU A 212 -9.01 -17.33 6.95
CA LEU A 212 -10.31 -17.78 6.51
C LEU A 212 -11.17 -18.28 7.67
N GLN A 213 -10.67 -19.21 8.48
CA GLN A 213 -11.43 -19.81 9.58
C GLN A 213 -11.64 -18.84 10.74
N LEU A 214 -10.54 -18.35 11.33
CA LEU A 214 -10.56 -17.49 12.51
C LEU A 214 -10.86 -16.03 12.19
N GLY A 215 -10.75 -15.63 10.92
CA GLY A 215 -11.17 -14.31 10.49
C GLY A 215 -12.61 -14.33 10.00
N PHE A 216 -12.77 -14.55 8.70
CA PHE A 216 -14.05 -14.34 8.04
C PHE A 216 -15.16 -15.30 8.52
N LEU A 217 -14.88 -16.60 8.64
CA LEU A 217 -15.91 -17.59 8.98
C LEU A 217 -16.38 -17.46 10.43
N ASP A 218 -15.48 -17.26 11.38
CA ASP A 218 -15.82 -16.96 12.78
C ASP A 218 -16.65 -15.66 12.89
N ALA A 219 -16.26 -14.60 12.17
CA ALA A 219 -17.02 -13.34 12.13
C ALA A 219 -18.44 -13.55 11.55
N LEU A 220 -18.56 -14.28 10.43
CA LEU A 220 -19.83 -14.59 9.82
C LEU A 220 -20.74 -15.43 10.73
N ALA A 221 -20.17 -16.42 11.41
CA ALA A 221 -20.89 -17.24 12.39
C ALA A 221 -21.44 -16.38 13.53
N GLU A 222 -20.65 -15.43 14.03
CA GLU A 222 -21.09 -14.51 15.08
C GLU A 222 -22.19 -13.56 14.60
N VAL A 223 -22.08 -12.99 13.39
CA VAL A 223 -23.14 -12.16 12.80
C VAL A 223 -24.44 -12.95 12.70
N ARG A 224 -24.39 -14.19 12.21
CA ARG A 224 -25.58 -15.09 12.11
C ARG A 224 -26.13 -15.48 13.48
N ARG A 225 -25.29 -15.52 14.53
CA ARG A 225 -25.73 -15.76 15.91
C ARG A 225 -26.46 -14.55 16.48
N LEU A 226 -25.95 -13.34 16.24
CA LEU A 226 -26.52 -12.09 16.73
C LEU A 226 -27.80 -11.71 15.97
N ILE A 227 -27.85 -11.97 14.67
CA ILE A 227 -28.98 -11.65 13.78
C ILE A 227 -29.42 -12.94 13.07
N PRO A 228 -30.11 -13.83 13.79
CA PRO A 228 -30.49 -15.13 13.26
C PRO A 228 -31.54 -15.00 12.15
N ARG A 229 -31.52 -15.96 11.22
CA ARG A 229 -32.48 -16.08 10.10
C ARG A 229 -32.46 -14.92 9.09
N GLN A 230 -31.37 -14.15 9.06
CA GLN A 230 -31.12 -13.15 8.02
C GLN A 230 -29.92 -13.55 7.17
N LYS A 231 -29.98 -13.21 5.89
CA LYS A 231 -28.81 -13.24 5.00
C LYS A 231 -27.93 -12.02 5.28
N VAL A 232 -26.67 -12.09 4.87
CA VAL A 232 -25.67 -11.03 5.10
C VAL A 232 -25.26 -10.39 3.79
N HIS A 233 -25.16 -9.06 3.76
CA HIS A 233 -24.45 -8.35 2.69
C HIS A 233 -22.96 -8.34 3.03
N ALA A 234 -22.16 -9.13 2.33
CA ALA A 234 -20.73 -9.21 2.61
C ALA A 234 -19.94 -8.26 1.71
N VAL A 235 -19.04 -7.49 2.31
CA VAL A 235 -18.18 -6.52 1.63
C VAL A 235 -16.72 -6.90 1.90
N GLY A 236 -15.90 -6.96 0.86
CA GLY A 236 -14.48 -7.24 0.98
C GLY A 236 -13.65 -6.18 0.27
N TYR A 237 -12.59 -5.71 0.93
CA TYR A 237 -11.70 -4.67 0.40
C TYR A 237 -10.28 -5.21 0.18
N CYS A 238 -9.75 -5.01 -1.03
CA CYS A 238 -8.41 -5.47 -1.44
C CYS A 238 -8.24 -6.97 -1.15
N ILE A 239 -7.16 -7.38 -0.46
CA ILE A 239 -6.93 -8.80 -0.08
C ILE A 239 -8.06 -9.38 0.80
N GLY A 240 -8.78 -8.53 1.56
CA GLY A 240 -9.98 -8.94 2.27
C GLY A 240 -11.14 -9.33 1.34
N GLY A 241 -11.19 -8.75 0.14
CA GLY A 241 -12.12 -9.16 -0.93
C GLY A 241 -11.71 -10.46 -1.60
N THR A 242 -10.41 -10.70 -1.80
CA THR A 242 -9.91 -12.02 -2.24
C THR A 242 -10.31 -13.10 -1.24
N LEU A 243 -10.13 -12.84 0.07
CA LEU A 243 -10.53 -13.76 1.14
C LEU A 243 -12.05 -14.00 1.16
N LEU A 244 -12.85 -12.94 0.99
CA LEU A 244 -14.31 -13.04 0.89
C LEU A 244 -14.74 -13.92 -0.30
N ALA A 245 -14.13 -13.73 -1.47
CA ALA A 245 -14.44 -14.54 -2.65
C ALA A 245 -14.12 -16.02 -2.43
N ILE A 246 -12.96 -16.32 -1.82
CA ILE A 246 -12.58 -17.69 -1.42
C ILE A 246 -13.61 -18.27 -0.46
N ALA A 247 -13.95 -17.54 0.60
CA ALA A 247 -14.90 -18.00 1.62
C ALA A 247 -16.30 -18.25 1.04
N ALA A 248 -16.80 -17.32 0.24
CA ALA A 248 -18.12 -17.42 -0.34
C ALA A 248 -18.22 -18.59 -1.34
N ALA A 249 -17.18 -18.82 -2.14
CA ALA A 249 -17.14 -19.95 -3.06
C ALA A 249 -17.01 -21.30 -2.32
N ALA A 250 -16.23 -21.35 -1.23
CA ALA A 250 -16.13 -22.55 -0.39
C ALA A 250 -17.47 -22.89 0.30
N LEU A 251 -18.18 -21.88 0.83
CA LEU A 251 -19.51 -22.06 1.44
C LEU A 251 -20.55 -22.52 0.40
N ALA A 252 -20.56 -21.91 -0.78
CA ALA A 252 -21.46 -22.30 -1.86
C ALA A 252 -21.20 -23.75 -2.32
N GLY A 253 -19.93 -24.16 -2.43
CA GLY A 253 -19.55 -25.55 -2.73
C GLY A 253 -20.02 -26.55 -1.67
N ALA A 254 -20.12 -26.13 -0.40
CA ALA A 254 -20.69 -26.91 0.70
C ALA A 254 -22.22 -26.82 0.81
N GLY A 255 -22.89 -26.05 -0.07
CA GLY A 255 -24.33 -25.84 -0.06
C GLY A 255 -24.85 -24.84 0.98
N ASP A 256 -23.98 -24.04 1.61
CA ASP A 256 -24.38 -22.94 2.50
C ASP A 256 -24.36 -21.61 1.73
N GLU A 257 -25.51 -20.95 1.63
CA GLU A 257 -25.68 -19.68 0.91
C GLU A 257 -26.11 -18.54 1.86
N PRO A 258 -25.23 -18.08 2.76
CA PRO A 258 -25.59 -17.11 3.79
C PRO A 258 -25.71 -15.68 3.28
N PHE A 259 -25.35 -15.41 2.02
CA PHE A 259 -25.20 -14.05 1.50
C PHE A 259 -26.43 -13.57 0.71
N ALA A 260 -26.83 -12.33 0.99
CA ALA A 260 -27.82 -11.59 0.22
C ALA A 260 -27.17 -10.90 -0.99
N SER A 261 -25.95 -10.41 -0.82
CA SER A 261 -25.07 -9.93 -1.90
C SER A 261 -23.60 -10.01 -1.48
N LEU A 262 -22.73 -9.93 -2.47
CA LEU A 262 -21.28 -9.81 -2.32
C LEU A 262 -20.81 -8.51 -2.95
N THR A 263 -19.98 -7.74 -2.25
CA THR A 263 -19.35 -6.52 -2.76
C THR A 263 -17.84 -6.63 -2.67
N LEU A 264 -17.16 -6.42 -3.80
CA LEU A 264 -15.70 -6.49 -3.91
C LEU A 264 -15.16 -5.11 -4.28
N LEU A 265 -14.41 -4.50 -3.36
CA LEU A 265 -13.83 -3.16 -3.51
C LEU A 265 -12.32 -3.28 -3.74
N ALA A 266 -11.86 -2.93 -4.93
CA ALA A 266 -10.45 -3.01 -5.35
C ALA A 266 -9.80 -4.38 -5.03
N ALA A 267 -10.57 -5.46 -5.19
CA ALA A 267 -10.15 -6.82 -4.84
C ALA A 267 -9.83 -7.61 -6.11
N GLN A 268 -8.74 -8.38 -6.05
CA GLN A 268 -8.32 -9.26 -7.14
C GLN A 268 -8.71 -10.71 -6.84
N THR A 269 -9.31 -11.37 -7.81
CA THR A 269 -9.56 -12.82 -7.79
C THR A 269 -8.80 -13.56 -8.90
N ASP A 270 -8.28 -12.81 -9.87
CA ASP A 270 -7.37 -13.25 -10.92
C ASP A 270 -6.11 -12.39 -10.85
N PHE A 271 -4.96 -13.04 -10.69
CA PHE A 271 -3.65 -12.42 -10.54
C PHE A 271 -2.77 -12.61 -11.79
N SER A 272 -3.38 -12.83 -12.95
CA SER A 272 -2.66 -12.91 -14.23
C SER A 272 -2.03 -11.57 -14.62
N GLU A 273 -2.68 -10.45 -14.29
CA GLU A 273 -2.19 -9.09 -14.52
C GLU A 273 -2.23 -8.24 -13.23
N PRO A 274 -1.45 -8.57 -12.18
CA PRO A 274 -1.65 -8.02 -10.85
C PRO A 274 -1.01 -6.63 -10.65
N GLY A 275 -0.92 -5.85 -11.73
CA GLY A 275 -0.37 -4.50 -11.76
C GLY A 275 1.15 -4.44 -11.71
N GLU A 276 1.67 -3.26 -11.37
CA GLU A 276 3.13 -3.00 -11.31
C GLU A 276 3.84 -3.89 -10.29
N LEU A 277 3.09 -4.44 -9.32
CA LEU A 277 3.58 -5.41 -8.34
C LEU A 277 4.09 -6.71 -8.98
N SER A 278 3.58 -7.09 -10.16
CA SER A 278 4.03 -8.29 -10.89
C SER A 278 5.53 -8.28 -11.22
N VAL A 279 6.10 -7.10 -11.49
CA VAL A 279 7.53 -6.92 -11.78
C VAL A 279 8.40 -7.26 -10.56
N PHE A 280 7.82 -7.23 -9.37
CA PHE A 280 8.49 -7.40 -8.09
C PHE A 280 8.19 -8.73 -7.39
N ILE A 281 7.40 -9.61 -8.03
CA ILE A 281 7.02 -10.91 -7.49
C ILE A 281 7.54 -12.00 -8.42
N THR A 282 8.83 -12.28 -8.30
CA THR A 282 9.50 -13.41 -8.95
C THR A 282 9.83 -14.51 -7.92
N PRO A 283 10.00 -15.78 -8.34
CA PRO A 283 10.37 -16.86 -7.42
C PRO A 283 11.61 -16.54 -6.57
N ASN A 284 12.60 -15.85 -7.15
CA ASN A 284 13.82 -15.45 -6.44
C ASN A 284 13.56 -14.36 -5.38
N GLN A 285 12.66 -13.41 -5.66
CA GLN A 285 12.29 -12.36 -4.70
C GLN A 285 11.43 -12.92 -3.57
N VAL A 286 10.51 -13.84 -3.88
CA VAL A 286 9.74 -14.57 -2.86
C VAL A 286 10.68 -15.34 -1.94
N ALA A 287 11.60 -16.14 -2.49
CA ALA A 287 12.58 -16.88 -1.70
C ALA A 287 13.48 -15.95 -0.84
N MET A 288 13.84 -14.77 -1.34
CA MET A 288 14.59 -13.77 -0.58
C MET A 288 13.76 -13.19 0.59
N LEU A 289 12.49 -12.86 0.35
CA LEU A 289 11.58 -12.37 1.40
C LEU A 289 11.33 -13.45 2.45
N GLU A 290 11.17 -14.69 2.03
CA GLU A 290 11.06 -15.85 2.92
C GLU A 290 12.29 -16.00 3.82
N ALA A 291 13.49 -15.88 3.24
CA ALA A 291 14.73 -15.94 4.00
C ALA A 291 14.84 -14.78 5.01
N LEU A 292 14.44 -13.55 4.62
CA LEU A 292 14.43 -12.39 5.52
C LEU A 292 13.43 -12.53 6.67
N MET A 293 12.27 -13.14 6.39
CA MET A 293 11.21 -13.37 7.35
C MET A 293 11.42 -14.63 8.20
N HIS A 294 12.31 -15.53 7.78
CA HIS A 294 12.60 -16.77 8.49
C HIS A 294 13.06 -16.49 9.94
N GLU A 295 13.88 -15.45 10.12
CA GLU A 295 14.37 -15.03 11.44
C GLU A 295 13.38 -14.18 12.23
N SER A 296 12.68 -13.22 11.59
CA SER A 296 11.74 -12.33 12.29
C SER A 296 10.36 -12.96 12.53
N GLY A 297 9.98 -13.99 11.79
CA GLY A 297 8.65 -14.62 11.80
C GLY A 297 7.54 -13.79 11.13
N VAL A 298 7.78 -12.51 10.89
CA VAL A 298 6.84 -11.55 10.31
C VAL A 298 7.56 -10.58 9.37
N LEU A 299 6.82 -10.04 8.40
CA LEU A 299 7.27 -8.92 7.58
C LEU A 299 6.90 -7.61 8.27
N GLU A 300 7.92 -6.83 8.63
CA GLU A 300 7.76 -5.50 9.20
C GLU A 300 7.22 -4.52 8.15
N SER A 301 6.24 -3.70 8.53
CA SER A 301 5.62 -2.70 7.63
C SER A 301 6.65 -1.71 7.09
N GLU A 302 7.62 -1.31 7.92
CA GLU A 302 8.73 -0.41 7.57
C GLU A 302 9.63 -0.99 6.47
N ARG A 303 9.86 -2.31 6.48
CA ARG A 303 10.70 -2.98 5.48
C ARG A 303 10.03 -3.05 4.12
N MET A 304 8.71 -3.24 4.09
CA MET A 304 7.92 -3.19 2.86
C MET A 304 7.97 -1.78 2.26
N GLY A 305 7.67 -0.75 3.06
CA GLY A 305 7.72 0.65 2.62
C GLY A 305 9.10 1.07 2.11
N ALA A 306 10.17 0.64 2.79
CA ALA A 306 11.54 0.92 2.37
C ALA A 306 11.89 0.26 1.02
N ALA A 307 11.48 -0.99 0.80
CA ALA A 307 11.69 -1.66 -0.49
C ALA A 307 10.98 -0.92 -1.63
N PHE A 308 9.71 -0.52 -1.43
CA PHE A 308 8.97 0.29 -2.41
C PHE A 308 9.60 1.66 -2.67
N ALA A 309 10.02 2.35 -1.60
CA ALA A 309 10.66 3.65 -1.72
C ALA A 309 11.96 3.57 -2.52
N LEU A 310 12.75 2.50 -2.37
CA LEU A 310 13.97 2.28 -3.16
C LEU A 310 13.68 2.03 -4.65
N LEU A 311 12.54 1.43 -5.00
CA LEU A 311 12.19 1.16 -6.41
C LEU A 311 11.83 2.43 -7.19
N ARG A 312 11.30 3.45 -6.50
CA ARG A 312 11.08 4.81 -7.02
C ARG A 312 11.83 5.84 -6.18
N SER A 313 13.13 5.61 -5.97
CA SER A 313 13.94 6.38 -5.02
C SER A 313 13.94 7.88 -5.30
N ARG A 314 13.89 8.29 -6.56
CA ARG A 314 13.73 9.70 -6.91
C ARG A 314 12.45 10.33 -6.35
N ASP A 315 11.29 9.73 -6.60
CA ASP A 315 10.00 10.34 -6.25
C ASP A 315 9.63 10.11 -4.78
N LEU A 316 10.11 9.02 -4.18
CA LEU A 316 9.72 8.58 -2.84
C LEU A 316 10.78 8.83 -1.77
N LEU A 317 12.05 9.09 -2.15
CA LEU A 317 13.12 9.42 -1.20
C LEU A 317 13.71 10.81 -1.48
N TRP A 318 14.24 11.03 -2.68
CA TRP A 318 15.00 12.25 -2.98
C TRP A 318 14.13 13.50 -3.08
N GLY A 319 13.04 13.47 -3.85
CA GLY A 319 12.10 14.59 -3.96
C GLY A 319 11.57 15.04 -2.60
N PRO A 320 10.93 14.14 -1.82
CA PRO A 320 10.45 14.46 -0.47
C PRO A 320 11.55 14.98 0.46
N ALA A 321 12.77 14.43 0.41
CA ALA A 321 13.89 14.92 1.21
C ALA A 321 14.32 16.34 0.81
N VAL A 322 14.38 16.65 -0.49
CA VAL A 322 14.70 17.99 -1.00
C VAL A 322 13.61 18.99 -0.59
N ASP A 323 12.35 18.62 -0.75
CA ASP A 323 11.23 19.50 -0.40
C ASP A 323 11.21 19.78 1.10
N GLN A 324 11.32 18.73 1.92
CA GLN A 324 11.22 18.86 3.37
C GLN A 324 12.44 19.53 4.00
N TYR A 325 13.66 19.20 3.57
CA TYR A 325 14.89 19.63 4.23
C TYR A 325 15.61 20.79 3.54
N VAL A 326 15.32 21.06 2.25
CA VAL A 326 15.94 22.17 1.51
C VAL A 326 14.92 23.25 1.14
N ARG A 327 13.75 22.89 0.57
CA ARG A 327 12.66 23.88 0.36
C ARG A 327 11.97 24.26 1.67
N GLY A 328 12.14 23.45 2.72
CA GLY A 328 11.50 23.67 4.02
C GLY A 328 9.99 23.51 3.95
N GLU A 329 9.51 22.69 3.02
CA GLU A 329 8.10 22.39 2.75
C GLU A 329 7.78 21.01 3.30
N ARG A 330 7.19 20.96 4.50
CA ARG A 330 6.68 19.71 5.05
C ARG A 330 5.25 19.50 4.54
N PRO A 331 4.95 18.40 3.85
CA PRO A 331 3.58 18.11 3.44
C PRO A 331 2.69 17.99 4.67
N GLN A 332 1.52 18.63 4.62
CA GLN A 332 0.49 18.45 5.64
C GLN A 332 -0.08 17.05 5.49
N LEU A 333 0.07 16.23 6.54
CA LEU A 333 -0.55 14.91 6.56
C LEU A 333 -2.07 15.07 6.55
N ASN A 334 -2.72 14.38 5.63
CA ASN A 334 -4.14 14.10 5.73
C ASN A 334 -4.36 12.74 6.42
N ASP A 335 -5.62 12.43 6.68
CA ASP A 335 -6.06 11.18 7.30
C ASP A 335 -5.62 9.93 6.52
N LEU A 336 -5.68 9.97 5.18
CA LEU A 336 -5.21 8.89 4.33
C LEU A 336 -3.70 8.64 4.48
N MET A 337 -2.89 9.70 4.52
CA MET A 337 -1.44 9.58 4.71
C MET A 337 -1.10 9.10 6.12
N ALA A 338 -1.85 9.53 7.13
CA ALA A 338 -1.68 9.04 8.50
C ALA A 338 -2.02 7.55 8.61
N TRP A 339 -3.09 7.09 7.94
CA TRP A 339 -3.39 5.67 7.80
C TRP A 339 -2.27 4.91 7.11
N ASN A 340 -1.74 5.43 5.99
CA ASN A 340 -0.65 4.79 5.25
C ASN A 340 0.65 4.66 6.07
N ALA A 341 0.87 5.56 7.03
CA ALA A 341 1.99 5.48 7.96
C ALA A 341 1.76 4.50 9.13
N ASP A 342 0.55 3.96 9.30
CA ASP A 342 0.15 3.04 10.36
C ASP A 342 0.01 1.60 9.84
N GLY A 343 1.06 1.11 9.19
CA GLY A 343 1.10 -0.23 8.61
C GLY A 343 1.09 -1.36 9.64
N THR A 344 0.63 -2.52 9.20
CA THR A 344 0.61 -3.77 10.00
C THR A 344 1.66 -4.75 9.48
N ARG A 345 2.00 -5.72 10.33
CA ARG A 345 2.89 -6.81 9.97
C ARG A 345 2.11 -7.93 9.28
N MET A 346 2.81 -8.75 8.51
CA MET A 346 2.24 -9.98 7.94
C MET A 346 3.00 -11.22 8.42
N PRO A 347 2.30 -12.29 8.85
CA PRO A 347 2.95 -13.55 9.23
C PRO A 347 3.72 -14.16 8.06
N TRP A 348 4.84 -14.81 8.36
CA TRP A 348 5.65 -15.52 7.37
C TRP A 348 4.82 -16.46 6.49
N ARG A 349 4.11 -17.40 7.10
CA ARG A 349 3.36 -18.41 6.35
C ARG A 349 2.27 -17.79 5.48
N MET A 350 1.44 -16.89 6.02
CA MET A 350 0.37 -16.24 5.26
C MET A 350 0.93 -15.47 4.06
N HIS A 351 1.99 -14.69 4.25
CA HIS A 351 2.61 -13.91 3.17
C HIS A 351 3.19 -14.81 2.08
N SER A 352 3.90 -15.87 2.45
CA SER A 352 4.42 -16.87 1.51
C SER A 352 3.31 -17.54 0.72
N GLU A 353 2.29 -18.07 1.39
CA GLU A 353 1.14 -18.71 0.75
C GLU A 353 0.42 -17.74 -0.19
N TYR A 354 0.27 -16.47 0.20
CA TYR A 354 -0.34 -15.43 -0.63
C TYR A 354 0.43 -15.17 -1.93
N LEU A 355 1.74 -14.95 -1.85
CA LEU A 355 2.57 -14.69 -3.04
C LEU A 355 2.70 -15.94 -3.92
N GLU A 356 2.95 -17.12 -3.33
CA GLU A 356 3.14 -18.35 -4.09
C GLU A 356 1.85 -18.81 -4.76
N ARG A 357 0.76 -18.94 -3.99
CA ARG A 357 -0.48 -19.55 -4.48
C ARG A 357 -1.28 -18.60 -5.34
N LEU A 358 -1.34 -17.31 -4.99
CA LEU A 358 -2.15 -16.34 -5.73
C LEU A 358 -1.35 -15.59 -6.79
N TYR A 359 -0.25 -14.93 -6.44
CA TYR A 359 0.49 -14.15 -7.45
C TYR A 359 1.27 -15.02 -8.45
N LEU A 360 1.99 -16.05 -7.99
CA LEU A 360 2.83 -16.85 -8.89
C LEU A 360 2.03 -17.94 -9.61
N ARG A 361 1.18 -18.67 -8.88
CA ARG A 361 0.43 -19.80 -9.43
C ARG A 361 -0.98 -19.46 -9.88
N ASN A 362 -1.54 -18.33 -9.42
CA ASN A 362 -2.91 -17.92 -9.72
C ASN A 362 -3.94 -19.05 -9.47
N GLU A 363 -3.74 -19.82 -8.38
CA GLU A 363 -4.50 -21.03 -8.08
C GLU A 363 -6.01 -20.74 -7.97
N LEU A 364 -6.39 -19.53 -7.51
CA LEU A 364 -7.79 -19.15 -7.33
C LEU A 364 -8.54 -19.02 -8.67
N ALA A 365 -8.01 -18.25 -9.61
CA ALA A 365 -8.64 -18.09 -10.92
C ALA A 365 -8.61 -19.38 -11.75
N ARG A 366 -7.58 -20.20 -11.55
CA ARG A 366 -7.43 -21.51 -12.21
C ARG A 366 -8.34 -22.60 -11.62
N GLY A 367 -8.99 -22.35 -10.47
CA GLY A 367 -9.81 -23.34 -9.77
C GLY A 367 -9.00 -24.46 -9.12
N GLU A 368 -7.72 -24.21 -8.86
CA GLU A 368 -6.77 -25.13 -8.20
C GLU A 368 -6.65 -24.84 -6.70
N PHE A 369 -7.10 -23.66 -6.24
CA PHE A 369 -7.07 -23.29 -4.83
C PHE A 369 -8.01 -24.17 -4.02
N THR A 370 -7.52 -24.76 -2.94
CA THR A 370 -8.31 -25.62 -2.06
C THR A 370 -8.54 -25.01 -0.68
N VAL A 371 -9.70 -25.30 -0.10
CA VAL A 371 -10.05 -25.00 1.30
C VAL A 371 -10.50 -26.32 1.94
N LYS A 372 -9.85 -26.72 3.04
CA LYS A 372 -10.10 -28.03 3.69
C LYS A 372 -9.98 -29.23 2.74
N GLY A 373 -9.12 -29.12 1.72
CA GLY A 373 -8.91 -30.15 0.69
C GLY A 373 -9.91 -30.12 -0.47
N GLU A 374 -10.97 -29.31 -0.39
CA GLU A 374 -11.97 -29.18 -1.45
C GLU A 374 -11.62 -28.01 -2.39
N PRO A 375 -11.74 -28.17 -3.72
CA PRO A 375 -11.43 -27.11 -4.67
C PRO A 375 -12.45 -25.97 -4.62
N VAL A 376 -11.95 -24.75 -4.55
CA VAL A 376 -12.74 -23.53 -4.58
C VAL A 376 -12.99 -23.11 -6.02
N ARG A 377 -14.27 -22.98 -6.40
CA ARG A 377 -14.68 -22.55 -7.74
C ARG A 377 -15.45 -21.24 -7.64
N LEU A 378 -14.89 -20.16 -8.19
CA LEU A 378 -15.57 -18.86 -8.23
C LEU A 378 -16.90 -18.90 -9.00
N SER A 379 -17.04 -19.83 -9.95
CA SER A 379 -18.31 -20.08 -10.67
C SER A 379 -19.43 -20.64 -9.80
N ALA A 380 -19.13 -21.09 -8.57
CA ALA A 380 -20.15 -21.52 -7.61
C ALA A 380 -20.85 -20.35 -6.91
N LEU A 381 -20.36 -19.12 -7.06
CA LEU A 381 -20.97 -17.93 -6.45
C LEU A 381 -22.34 -17.64 -7.08
N GLY A 382 -23.42 -17.87 -6.33
CA GLY A 382 -24.80 -17.60 -6.76
C GLY A 382 -25.36 -16.25 -6.31
N ALA A 383 -24.76 -15.60 -5.29
CA ALA A 383 -25.23 -14.32 -4.78
C ALA A 383 -24.92 -13.17 -5.76
N PRO A 384 -25.77 -12.13 -5.85
CA PRO A 384 -25.49 -10.94 -6.65
C PRO A 384 -24.15 -10.29 -6.28
N LEU A 385 -23.33 -9.98 -7.28
CA LEU A 385 -22.04 -9.32 -7.09
C LEU A 385 -22.09 -7.84 -7.50
N PHE A 386 -21.49 -6.99 -6.67
CA PHE A 386 -21.12 -5.61 -7.00
C PHE A 386 -19.60 -5.49 -6.92
N VAL A 387 -18.94 -5.18 -8.04
CA VAL A 387 -17.47 -5.16 -8.14
C VAL A 387 -17.03 -3.77 -8.54
N VAL A 388 -16.08 -3.21 -7.79
CA VAL A 388 -15.53 -1.86 -8.00
C VAL A 388 -14.02 -1.97 -8.21
N GLY A 389 -13.57 -1.61 -9.41
CA GLY A 389 -12.17 -1.28 -9.70
C GLY A 389 -12.02 0.23 -9.89
N THR A 390 -10.81 0.78 -9.72
CA THR A 390 -10.55 2.20 -9.96
C THR A 390 -9.62 2.39 -11.17
N GLU A 391 -9.92 3.37 -12.02
CA GLU A 391 -9.26 3.50 -13.34
C GLU A 391 -7.75 3.76 -13.25
N THR A 392 -7.31 4.38 -12.15
CA THR A 392 -5.92 4.75 -11.88
C THR A 392 -5.30 3.89 -10.78
N ASP A 393 -5.85 2.69 -10.52
CA ASP A 393 -5.27 1.76 -9.55
C ASP A 393 -4.05 1.05 -10.13
N HIS A 394 -2.88 1.29 -9.55
CA HIS A 394 -1.65 0.59 -9.91
C HIS A 394 -1.41 -0.67 -9.06
N VAL A 395 -2.16 -0.84 -7.97
CA VAL A 395 -2.04 -1.94 -7.00
C VAL A 395 -2.97 -3.09 -7.39
N ALA A 396 -4.22 -2.78 -7.74
CA ALA A 396 -5.23 -3.71 -8.22
C ALA A 396 -5.87 -3.16 -9.51
N PRO A 397 -5.21 -3.38 -10.67
CA PRO A 397 -5.69 -2.83 -11.94
C PRO A 397 -7.14 -3.23 -12.23
N TRP A 398 -7.90 -2.32 -12.83
CA TRP A 398 -9.31 -2.54 -13.12
C TRP A 398 -9.59 -3.41 -14.35
N ARG A 399 -8.58 -3.59 -15.22
CA ARG A 399 -8.72 -4.29 -16.50
C ARG A 399 -8.30 -5.74 -16.40
#